data_AF-A0A0N9IAD7-F1
#
_entry.id   AF-A0A0N9IAD7-F1
#
_cell.length_a   1.000
_cell.length_b   1.000
_cell.length_c   1.000
_cell.angle_alpha   90.00
_cell.angle_beta   90.00
_cell.angle_gamma   90.00
#
_symmetry.space_group_name_H-M   'P 1'
#
loop_
_entity.id
_entity.type
_entity.pdbx_description
1 polymer ?
#
loop_
_entity_poly.entity_id
_entity_poly.type
_entity_poly.pdbx_seq_one_letter_code
_entity_poly.pdbx_strand_id
1 'polypeptide(L)'
;MTYEELGVRPVINASATLTALGGSSLARPVAAAMAGAAEHFVNLVELREKVGARLADLTGNEGGYVSCGAWAGIIQAVSACLKPNRDEVVVFPEQRLGCEEACSSPVRG
;
A
#
# COMPACT_ATOMS: atom_id res chain seq x y z
N MET A 1 14.26 0.45 -18.76
CA MET A 1 15.35 0.73 -17.83
C MET A 1 15.57 -0.50 -16.96
N THR A 2 16.65 -1.23 -17.20
CA THR A 2 17.13 -2.38 -16.44
C THR A 2 18.25 -1.94 -15.48
N TYR A 3 18.65 -2.80 -14.53
CA TYR A 3 19.76 -2.49 -13.63
C TYR A 3 21.09 -2.39 -14.38
N GLU A 4 21.27 -3.20 -15.42
CA GLU A 4 22.44 -3.22 -16.29
C GLU A 4 22.58 -1.93 -17.09
N GLU A 5 21.47 -1.40 -17.62
CA GLU A 5 21.43 -0.08 -18.29
C GLU A 5 21.83 1.07 -17.34
N LEU A 6 21.61 0.90 -16.03
CA LEU A 6 22.02 1.85 -15.00
C LEU A 6 23.46 1.62 -14.50
N GLY A 7 24.18 0.60 -15.01
CA GLY A 7 25.51 0.21 -14.56
C GLY A 7 25.55 -0.45 -13.18
N VAL A 8 24.39 -0.91 -12.67
CA VAL A 8 24.26 -1.57 -11.37
C VAL A 8 24.29 -3.09 -11.57
N ARG A 9 25.19 -3.77 -10.86
CA ARG A 9 25.34 -5.23 -10.93
C ARG A 9 24.36 -5.93 -9.98
N PRO A 10 23.52 -6.86 -10.46
CA PRO A 10 22.71 -7.73 -9.60
C PRO A 10 23.57 -8.61 -8.67
N VAL A 11 23.05 -8.94 -7.50
CA VAL A 11 23.74 -9.79 -6.50
C VAL A 11 22.89 -10.96 -6.06
N ILE A 12 23.53 -12.06 -5.68
CA ILE A 12 22.86 -13.18 -5.02
C ILE A 12 22.76 -12.88 -3.53
N ASN A 13 21.54 -12.68 -3.03
CA ASN A 13 21.29 -12.41 -1.62
C ASN A 13 21.14 -13.73 -0.84
N ALA A 14 22.20 -14.13 -0.13
CA ALA A 14 22.21 -15.26 0.79
C ALA A 14 21.98 -14.84 2.26
N SER A 15 21.61 -13.57 2.50
CA SER A 15 21.39 -12.98 3.83
C SER A 15 19.91 -12.71 4.11
N ALA A 16 19.03 -13.59 3.60
CA ALA A 16 17.58 -13.46 3.71
C ALA A 16 17.06 -12.09 3.22
N THR A 17 16.27 -11.36 4.01
CA THR A 17 15.65 -10.09 3.62
C THR A 17 16.49 -8.88 4.04
N LEU A 18 17.77 -8.85 3.65
CA LEU A 18 18.70 -7.79 4.02
C LEU A 18 18.27 -6.42 3.46
N THR A 19 18.03 -5.45 4.34
CA THR A 19 17.58 -4.10 3.99
C THR A 19 18.52 -3.38 3.03
N ALA A 20 19.84 -3.54 3.21
CA ALA A 20 20.84 -2.93 2.33
C ALA A 20 20.75 -3.41 0.86
N LEU A 21 20.12 -4.57 0.62
CA LEU A 21 19.91 -5.15 -0.71
C LEU A 21 18.46 -5.02 -1.20
N GLY A 22 17.64 -4.19 -0.54
CA GLY A 22 16.25 -3.96 -0.93
C GLY A 22 15.24 -4.94 -0.31
N GLY A 23 15.67 -5.81 0.61
CA GLY A 23 14.76 -6.70 1.33
C GLY A 23 14.36 -7.94 0.52
N SER A 24 13.05 -8.08 0.25
CA SER A 24 12.48 -9.24 -0.45
C SER A 24 12.32 -8.97 -1.94
N SER A 25 12.54 -9.99 -2.78
CA SER A 25 12.19 -9.92 -4.19
C SER A 25 10.70 -10.25 -4.42
N LEU A 26 10.10 -9.63 -5.43
CA LEU A 26 8.70 -9.92 -5.79
C LEU A 26 8.60 -11.28 -6.49
N ALA A 27 7.64 -12.10 -6.07
CA ALA A 27 7.29 -13.30 -6.80
C ALA A 27 6.65 -12.93 -8.15
N ARG A 28 6.88 -13.74 -9.19
CA ARG A 28 6.36 -13.48 -10.55
C ARG A 28 4.85 -13.17 -10.60
N PRO A 29 3.97 -13.89 -9.88
CA PRO A 29 2.54 -13.59 -9.89
C PRO A 29 2.22 -12.21 -9.30
N VAL A 30 2.99 -11.75 -8.31
CA VAL A 30 2.79 -10.43 -7.69
C VAL A 30 3.19 -9.32 -8.65
N ALA A 31 4.34 -9.46 -9.31
CA ALA A 31 4.77 -8.48 -10.32
C ALA A 31 3.75 -8.34 -11.47
N ALA A 32 3.19 -9.47 -11.94
CA ALA A 32 2.15 -9.46 -12.98
C ALA A 32 0.86 -8.77 -12.49
N ALA A 33 0.43 -9.03 -11.25
CA ALA A 33 -0.75 -8.39 -10.68
C ALA A 33 -0.57 -6.87 -10.50
N MET A 34 0.62 -6.44 -10.05
CA MET A 34 0.95 -5.02 -9.93
C MET A 34 0.95 -4.31 -11.28
N ALA A 35 1.50 -4.94 -12.33
CA ALA A 35 1.48 -4.40 -13.68
C ALA A 35 0.05 -4.23 -14.19
N GLY A 36 -0.80 -5.26 -14.05
CA GLY A 36 -2.21 -5.16 -14.46
C GLY A 36 -3.00 -4.12 -13.66
N ALA A 37 -2.74 -3.98 -12.35
CA ALA A 37 -3.39 -2.95 -11.54
C ALA A 37 -3.03 -1.52 -11.98
N ALA A 38 -1.82 -1.30 -12.50
CA ALA A 38 -1.36 0.02 -12.94
C ALA A 38 -2.07 0.53 -14.21
N GLU A 39 -2.81 -0.32 -14.92
CA GLU A 39 -3.55 0.04 -16.13
C GLU A 39 -4.94 0.65 -15.84
N HIS A 40 -5.33 0.74 -14.56
CA HIS A 40 -6.67 1.15 -14.15
C HIS A 40 -6.65 2.25 -13.10
N PHE A 41 -7.60 3.18 -13.22
CA PHE A 41 -7.94 4.09 -12.12
C PHE A 41 -9.00 3.44 -11.23
N VAL A 42 -8.85 3.58 -9.93
CA VAL A 42 -9.79 3.03 -8.94
C VAL A 42 -10.07 4.05 -7.85
N ASN A 43 -11.20 3.90 -7.17
CA ASN A 43 -11.46 4.62 -5.93
C ASN A 43 -10.52 4.11 -4.83
N LEU A 44 -9.55 4.94 -4.42
CA LEU A 44 -8.57 4.56 -3.41
C LEU A 44 -9.18 4.37 -2.01
N VAL A 45 -10.31 5.03 -1.71
CA VAL A 45 -11.03 4.84 -0.44
C VAL A 45 -11.60 3.43 -0.40
N GLU A 46 -12.33 3.04 -1.44
CA GLU A 46 -12.90 1.69 -1.58
C GLU A 46 -11.81 0.61 -1.59
N LEU A 47 -10.71 0.84 -2.33
CA LEU A 47 -9.57 -0.08 -2.37
C LEU A 47 -9.02 -0.31 -0.96
N ARG A 48 -8.80 0.76 -0.19
CA ARG A 48 -8.27 0.68 1.16
C ARG A 48 -9.19 -0.11 2.10
N GLU A 49 -10.50 0.11 2.03
CA GLU A 49 -11.49 -0.63 2.83
C GLU A 49 -11.48 -2.12 2.49
N LYS A 50 -11.54 -2.47 1.20
CA LYS A 50 -11.54 -3.87 0.74
C LYS A 50 -10.25 -4.59 1.08
N VAL A 51 -9.10 -3.93 0.91
CA VAL A 51 -7.79 -4.50 1.29
C VAL A 51 -7.71 -4.69 2.80
N GLY A 52 -8.20 -3.73 3.59
CA GLY A 52 -8.24 -3.83 5.04
C GLY A 52 -9.08 -5.01 5.53
N ALA A 53 -10.28 -5.19 4.99
CA ALA A 53 -11.15 -6.34 5.28
C ALA A 53 -10.48 -7.66 4.90
N ARG A 54 -9.86 -7.74 3.71
CA ARG A 54 -9.14 -8.93 3.27
C ARG A 54 -7.97 -9.29 4.19
N LEU A 55 -7.24 -8.29 4.67
CA LEU A 55 -6.15 -8.51 5.63
C LEU A 55 -6.66 -9.00 6.98
N ALA A 56 -7.75 -8.42 7.47
CA ALA A 56 -8.42 -8.84 8.69
C ALA A 56 -8.81 -10.33 8.61
N ASP A 57 -9.46 -10.74 7.51
CA ASP A 57 -9.85 -12.13 7.24
C ASP A 57 -8.64 -13.08 7.23
N LEU A 58 -7.57 -12.71 6.53
CA LEU A 58 -6.37 -13.55 6.40
C LEU A 58 -5.58 -13.70 7.70
N THR A 59 -5.69 -12.71 8.60
CA THR A 59 -4.90 -12.66 9.83
C THR A 59 -5.70 -12.97 11.09
N GLY A 60 -7.03 -13.08 10.99
CA GLY A 60 -7.93 -13.32 12.12
C GLY A 60 -8.09 -12.12 13.05
N ASN A 61 -7.92 -10.90 12.55
CA ASN A 61 -8.06 -9.66 13.31
C ASN A 61 -9.39 -8.96 13.03
N GLU A 62 -9.80 -8.03 13.90
CA GLU A 62 -11.02 -7.20 13.72
C GLU A 62 -10.89 -6.19 12.57
N GLY A 63 -9.65 -5.85 12.19
CA GLY A 63 -9.36 -4.90 11.13
C GLY A 63 -7.93 -5.02 10.61
N GLY A 64 -7.68 -4.44 9.45
CA GLY A 64 -6.38 -4.40 8.80
C GLY A 64 -6.14 -3.07 8.12
N TYR A 65 -4.89 -2.60 8.13
CA TYR A 65 -4.51 -1.34 7.50
C TYR A 65 -3.17 -1.48 6.77
N VAL A 66 -3.12 -1.02 5.51
CA VAL A 66 -1.89 -0.93 4.72
C VAL A 66 -1.34 0.49 4.80
N SER A 67 -0.11 0.61 5.26
CA SER A 67 0.65 1.86 5.28
C SER A 67 1.81 1.79 4.28
N CYS A 68 2.53 2.90 4.08
CA CYS A 68 3.71 2.94 3.22
C CYS A 68 4.93 2.18 3.78
N GLY A 69 4.86 1.66 5.01
CA GLY A 69 5.91 0.86 5.63
C GLY A 69 5.74 0.73 7.13
N ALA A 70 6.49 -0.18 7.76
CA ALA A 70 6.37 -0.50 9.18
C ALA A 70 6.54 0.72 10.10
N TRP A 71 7.51 1.59 9.81
CA TRP A 71 7.73 2.83 10.56
C TRP A 71 6.51 3.75 10.56
N ALA A 72 5.90 3.97 9.39
CA ALA A 72 4.69 4.78 9.27
C ALA A 72 3.52 4.13 10.02
N GLY A 73 3.36 2.81 9.91
CA GLY A 73 2.34 2.06 10.66
C GLY A 73 2.48 2.23 12.18
N ILE A 74 3.71 2.18 12.72
CA ILE A 74 3.97 2.41 14.14
C ILE A 74 3.58 3.84 14.54
N ILE A 75 3.99 4.86 13.76
CA ILE A 75 3.62 6.26 14.05
C ILE A 75 2.11 6.44 14.08
N GLN A 76 1.39 5.87 13.11
CA GLN A 76 -0.07 5.97 13.04
C GLN A 76 -0.72 5.27 14.24
N ALA A 77 -0.28 4.05 14.58
CA ALA A 77 -0.80 3.31 15.72
C ALA A 77 -0.58 4.04 17.05
N VAL A 78 0.64 4.54 17.29
CA VAL A 78 0.95 5.31 18.51
C VAL A 78 0.13 6.60 18.56
N SER A 79 0.03 7.31 17.45
CA SER A 79 -0.74 8.56 17.36
C SER A 79 -2.23 8.35 17.66
N ALA A 80 -2.80 7.24 17.18
CA ALA A 80 -4.18 6.85 17.48
C ALA A 80 -4.40 6.58 18.98
N CYS A 81 -3.45 5.91 19.65
CA CYS A 81 -3.50 5.67 21.10
C CYS A 81 -3.37 6.95 21.93
N LEU A 82 -2.58 7.93 21.46
CA LEU A 82 -2.36 9.19 22.17
C LEU A 82 -3.52 10.18 22.05
N LYS A 83 -4.28 10.14 20.95
CA LYS A 83 -5.48 10.96 20.74
C LYS A 83 -6.65 10.11 20.25
N PRO A 84 -7.26 9.28 21.12
CA PRO A 84 -8.50 8.62 20.80
C PRO A 84 -9.58 9.70 20.59
N ASN A 85 -10.37 9.61 19.52
CA ASN A 85 -11.43 10.56 19.12
C ASN A 85 -11.03 11.77 18.26
N ARG A 86 -10.11 11.59 17.31
CA ARG A 86 -10.16 12.41 16.10
C ARG A 86 -10.76 11.60 14.96
N ASP A 87 -12.05 11.81 14.73
CA ASP A 87 -12.77 11.37 13.52
C ASP A 87 -12.23 12.08 12.25
N GLU A 88 -11.36 13.06 12.44
CA GLU A 88 -10.67 13.76 11.38
C GLU A 88 -9.41 12.98 10.98
N VAL A 89 -9.53 12.17 9.92
CA VAL A 89 -8.38 11.90 9.06
C VAL A 89 -7.86 13.27 8.64
N VAL A 90 -6.72 13.70 9.18
CA VAL A 90 -6.05 14.93 8.74
C VAL A 90 -5.55 14.65 7.32
N VAL A 91 -6.45 14.85 6.36
CA VAL A 91 -6.09 14.99 4.97
C VAL A 91 -5.42 16.35 4.91
N PHE A 92 -4.10 16.36 4.72
CA PHE A 92 -3.40 17.61 4.47
C PHE A 92 -4.13 18.31 3.31
N PRO A 93 -4.40 19.62 3.38
CA PRO A 93 -5.26 20.32 2.41
C PRO A 93 -4.88 20.07 0.95
N GLU A 94 -3.60 19.83 0.70
CA GLU A 94 -2.98 19.51 -0.60
C GLU A 94 -3.40 18.12 -1.15
N GLN A 95 -3.83 17.20 -0.29
CA GLN A 95 -4.27 15.84 -0.61
C GLN A 95 -5.79 15.72 -0.76
N ARG A 96 -6.54 16.81 -0.51
CA ARG A 96 -7.98 16.86 -0.78
C ARG A 96 -8.19 17.04 -2.28
N LEU A 97 -7.89 16.00 -3.06
CA LEU A 97 -8.31 15.95 -4.46
C LEU A 97 -9.84 15.87 -4.47
N GLY A 98 -10.50 16.78 -5.19
CA GLY A 98 -11.94 16.81 -5.46
C GLY A 98 -12.42 15.65 -6.35
N CYS A 99 -12.02 14.42 -6.02
CA CYS A 99 -12.34 13.17 -6.72
C CYS A 99 -13.53 12.43 -6.05
N GLU A 100 -14.31 13.12 -5.22
CA GLU A 100 -15.49 12.52 -4.56
C GLU A 100 -16.64 12.31 -5.56
N GLU A 101 -16.73 13.12 -6.64
CA GLU A 101 -17.81 13.04 -7.63
C GLU A 101 -17.59 12.01 -8.75
N ALA A 102 -16.33 11.71 -9.09
CA ALA A 102 -15.98 10.86 -10.24
C ALA A 102 -16.12 9.34 -9.98
N CYS A 103 -16.20 8.91 -8.71
CA CYS A 103 -16.21 7.49 -8.33
C CYS A 103 -17.61 6.87 -8.17
N SER A 104 -18.69 7.59 -8.53
CA SER A 104 -20.08 7.15 -8.28
C SER A 104 -20.69 6.27 -9.38
N SER A 105 -20.02 6.08 -10.52
CA SER A 105 -20.53 5.23 -11.61
C SER A 105 -20.04 3.78 -11.48
N PRO A 106 -20.92 2.76 -11.58
CA PRO A 106 -20.51 1.36 -11.46
C PRO A 106 -19.63 0.94 -12.63
N VAL A 107 -18.47 0.36 -12.32
CA VAL A 107 -17.59 -0.31 -13.29
C VAL A 107 -18.31 -1.57 -13.76
N ARG A 108 -18.79 -1.58 -15.00
CA ARG A 108 -19.35 -2.79 -15.63
C ARG A 108 -18.20 -3.77 -15.88
N GLY A 109 -18.32 -4.97 -15.31
CA GLY A 109 -17.48 -6.12 -15.65
C GLY A 109 -17.84 -6.75 -16.98
#